data_AF-A0A226D3H9-F1
#
_entry.id   AF-A0A226D3H9-F1
#
_cell.length_a   1.000
_cell.length_b   1.000
_cell.length_c   1.000
_cell.angle_alpha   90.00
_cell.angle_beta   90.00
_cell.angle_gamma   90.00
#
_symmetry.space_group_name_H-M   'P 1'
#
loop_
_entity.id
_entity.type
_entity.pdbx_description
1 polymer ?
#
loop_
_entity_poly.entity_id
_entity_poly.type
_entity_poly.pdbx_seq_one_letter_code
_entity_poly.pdbx_strand_id
1 'polypeptide(L)'
;MSWILQSSDEVLNFNIVIIGFAVPLEISVSELMKATLSPKKIHNIFWLWVVSSIALTSFYKDVFTTEIILPCKRSLTWAHTYELEEHGFQFFFPIPPHEKIFLEIYANGTPFEYIRNLEFSRALAAAREYVGKSFRLLGHKRFAVALYASEGDTGIPRIWKGLHYKWPADIYSNLSSCGKFAYVDARENIKRIIPFLNDNTDGTVFMAGSDEDFLLMRYSIQLRQRSKSNFVANKVNSLQVSGIYKWWEDWFAKLRPNKLFTYYANWTRPTVSALEKLDFSSKFATTLRVWGICCGICVAGGTVEILLHLYTTYLNREPMKIVRKVVRSVVSGLR
;
A
#
# COMPACT_ATOMS: atom_id res chain seq x y z
N MET A 1 48.88 -41.26 -15.37
CA MET A 1 48.93 -40.39 -14.16
C MET A 1 48.36 -38.97 -14.41
N SER A 2 48.33 -38.42 -15.64
CA SER A 2 47.72 -37.09 -15.86
C SER A 2 46.19 -37.07 -15.81
N TRP A 3 45.51 -38.16 -16.17
CA TRP A 3 44.04 -38.26 -16.11
C TRP A 3 43.44 -38.13 -14.70
N ILE A 4 44.18 -38.54 -13.66
CA ILE A 4 43.71 -38.46 -12.26
C ILE A 4 43.78 -37.00 -11.75
N LEU A 5 44.74 -36.21 -12.22
CA LEU A 5 44.87 -34.80 -11.84
C LEU A 5 43.81 -33.91 -12.51
N GLN A 6 43.40 -34.25 -13.73
CA GLN A 6 42.36 -33.49 -14.45
C GLN A 6 40.97 -33.67 -13.82
N SER A 7 40.72 -34.85 -13.24
CA SER A 7 39.48 -35.15 -12.50
C SER A 7 39.34 -34.35 -11.20
N SER A 8 40.43 -34.03 -10.49
CA SER A 8 40.29 -33.32 -9.20
C SER A 8 39.96 -31.84 -9.36
N ASP A 9 40.45 -31.20 -10.42
CA ASP A 9 40.22 -29.78 -10.68
C ASP A 9 38.75 -29.49 -11.09
N GLU A 10 38.12 -30.39 -11.85
CA GLU A 10 36.71 -30.25 -12.21
C GLU A 10 35.78 -30.38 -11.00
N VAL A 11 36.05 -31.34 -10.11
CA VAL A 11 35.29 -31.54 -8.87
C VAL A 11 35.44 -30.33 -7.94
N LEU A 12 36.63 -29.74 -7.87
CA LEU A 12 36.89 -28.52 -7.09
C LEU A 12 36.04 -27.34 -7.58
N ASN A 13 35.99 -27.12 -8.89
CA ASN A 13 35.22 -26.03 -9.49
C ASN A 13 33.73 -26.18 -9.24
N PHE A 14 33.20 -27.40 -9.35
CA PHE A 14 31.78 -27.67 -9.11
C PHE A 14 31.38 -27.41 -7.64
N ASN A 15 32.22 -27.81 -6.69
CA ASN A 15 31.97 -27.58 -5.27
C ASN A 15 31.95 -26.09 -4.91
N ILE A 16 32.85 -25.29 -5.50
CA ILE A 16 32.89 -23.84 -5.28
C ILE A 16 31.60 -23.18 -5.79
N VAL A 17 31.10 -23.60 -6.95
CA VAL A 17 29.83 -23.10 -7.50
C VAL A 17 28.66 -23.44 -6.57
N ILE A 18 28.57 -24.69 -6.10
CA ILE A 18 27.52 -25.11 -5.16
C ILE A 18 27.56 -24.28 -3.88
N ILE A 19 28.75 -24.08 -3.30
CA ILE A 19 28.93 -23.28 -2.08
C ILE A 19 28.51 -21.82 -2.31
N GLY A 20 28.83 -21.27 -3.49
CA GLY A 20 28.41 -19.93 -3.89
C GLY A 20 26.89 -19.73 -3.83
N PHE A 21 26.10 -20.73 -4.25
CA PHE A 21 24.63 -20.69 -4.17
C PHE A 21 24.07 -21.12 -2.82
N ALA A 22 24.72 -22.05 -2.12
CA ALA A 22 24.23 -22.57 -0.84
C ALA A 22 24.21 -21.48 0.25
N VAL A 23 25.21 -20.61 0.27
CA VAL A 23 25.33 -19.51 1.25
C VAL A 23 24.14 -18.52 1.20
N PRO A 24 23.78 -17.90 0.06
CA PRO A 24 22.63 -16.99 -0.01
C PRO A 24 21.27 -17.68 0.17
N LEU A 25 21.19 -18.98 -0.08
CA LEU A 25 19.98 -19.79 0.16
C LEU A 25 19.88 -20.29 1.61
N GLU A 26 20.84 -19.96 2.48
CA GLU A 26 20.91 -20.45 3.86
C GLU A 26 20.95 -22.00 3.95
N ILE A 27 21.45 -22.68 2.92
CA ILE A 27 21.52 -24.15 2.87
C ILE A 27 22.79 -24.63 3.59
N SER A 28 22.62 -25.58 4.52
CA SER A 28 23.75 -26.21 5.22
C SER A 28 24.63 -26.99 4.24
N VAL A 29 25.91 -26.63 4.18
CA VAL A 29 26.91 -27.32 3.34
C VAL A 29 27.55 -28.48 4.12
N SER A 30 27.73 -29.63 3.46
CA SER A 30 28.38 -30.82 4.04
C SER A 30 29.82 -30.57 4.49
N GLU A 31 30.26 -31.23 5.57
CA GLU A 31 31.62 -31.17 6.12
C GLU A 31 32.71 -31.48 5.08
N LEU A 32 32.40 -32.34 4.10
CA LEU A 32 33.33 -32.71 3.02
C LEU A 32 33.75 -31.49 2.17
N MET A 33 32.83 -30.56 1.93
CA MET A 33 33.07 -29.32 1.18
C MET A 33 33.79 -28.26 2.03
N LYS A 34 33.65 -28.30 3.37
CA LYS A 34 34.37 -27.39 4.28
C LYS A 34 35.88 -27.68 4.29
N ALA A 35 36.25 -28.96 4.23
CA ALA A 35 37.66 -29.36 4.15
C ALA A 35 38.34 -28.83 2.88
N THR A 36 37.58 -28.64 1.80
CA THR A 36 38.07 -28.14 0.51
C THR A 36 38.37 -26.62 0.53
N LEU A 37 37.77 -25.87 1.47
CA LEU A 37 37.92 -24.42 1.64
C LEU A 37 39.11 -23.99 2.51
N SER A 38 40.01 -24.91 2.85
CA SER A 38 41.15 -24.66 3.75
C SER A 38 42.38 -23.89 3.18
N PRO A 39 42.40 -23.19 2.02
CA PRO A 39 43.45 -22.22 1.75
C PRO A 39 43.17 -20.91 2.52
N LYS A 40 44.09 -20.53 3.42
CA LYS A 40 44.09 -19.24 4.15
C LYS A 40 43.81 -17.99 3.27
N LYS A 41 44.02 -18.10 1.95
CA LYS A 41 43.85 -17.01 0.99
C LYS A 41 42.39 -16.73 0.60
N ILE A 42 41.51 -17.73 0.53
CA ILE A 42 40.09 -17.54 0.09
C ILE A 42 39.19 -17.12 1.26
N HIS A 43 39.71 -17.20 2.49
CA HIS A 43 38.97 -16.94 3.72
C HIS A 43 38.28 -15.57 3.74
N ASN A 44 38.97 -14.52 3.28
CA ASN A 44 38.45 -13.15 3.33
C ASN A 44 37.32 -12.92 2.33
N ILE A 45 37.47 -13.39 1.07
CA ILE A 45 36.39 -13.32 0.07
C ILE A 45 35.17 -14.11 0.56
N PHE A 46 35.39 -15.32 1.08
CA PHE A 46 34.30 -16.16 1.54
C PHE A 46 33.50 -15.49 2.65
N TRP A 47 34.17 -14.90 3.64
CA TRP A 47 33.48 -14.14 4.69
C TRP A 47 32.77 -12.90 4.17
N LEU A 48 33.36 -12.17 3.22
CA LEU A 48 32.69 -11.04 2.57
C LEU A 48 31.41 -11.48 1.86
N TRP A 49 31.46 -12.62 1.15
CA TRP A 49 30.31 -13.22 0.48
C TRP A 49 29.23 -13.67 1.47
N VAL A 50 29.61 -14.30 2.58
CA VAL A 50 28.69 -14.69 3.66
C VAL A 50 28.02 -13.47 4.28
N VAL A 51 28.78 -12.43 4.63
CA VAL A 51 28.22 -11.19 5.19
C VAL A 51 27.30 -10.49 4.21
N SER A 52 27.67 -10.42 2.92
CA SER A 52 26.82 -9.88 1.86
C SER A 52 25.50 -10.66 1.72
N SER A 53 25.58 -11.99 1.76
CA SER A 53 24.41 -12.89 1.69
C SER A 53 23.49 -12.74 2.91
N ILE A 54 24.04 -12.62 4.12
CA ILE A 54 23.27 -12.38 5.35
C ILE A 54 22.59 -11.00 5.31
N ALA A 55 23.30 -9.97 4.86
CA ALA A 55 22.74 -8.63 4.73
C ALA A 55 21.59 -8.63 3.70
N LEU A 56 21.75 -9.34 2.59
CA LEU A 56 20.73 -9.45 1.54
C LEU A 56 19.48 -10.18 2.03
N THR A 57 19.63 -11.34 2.66
CA THR A 57 18.50 -12.13 3.18
C THR A 57 17.77 -11.39 4.28
N SER A 58 18.49 -10.71 5.17
CA SER A 58 17.91 -9.86 6.21
C SER A 58 17.15 -8.67 5.61
N PHE A 59 17.71 -7.99 4.61
CA PHE A 59 17.05 -6.88 3.93
C PHE A 59 15.82 -7.32 3.14
N TYR A 60 15.90 -8.45 2.42
CA TYR A 60 14.75 -9.03 1.74
C TYR A 60 13.63 -9.37 2.72
N LYS A 61 13.96 -9.99 3.86
CA LYS A 61 13.00 -10.29 4.93
C LYS A 61 12.38 -9.00 5.45
N ASP A 62 13.17 -7.96 5.69
CA ASP A 62 12.67 -6.66 6.18
C ASP A 62 11.77 -5.93 5.17
N VAL A 63 12.14 -5.87 3.89
CA VAL A 63 11.28 -5.30 2.84
C VAL A 63 10.00 -6.10 2.67
N PHE A 64 10.08 -7.43 2.71
CA PHE A 64 8.91 -8.29 2.61
C PHE A 64 7.98 -8.10 3.82
N THR A 65 8.50 -8.05 5.04
CA THR A 65 7.67 -7.86 6.23
C THR A 65 7.10 -6.45 6.31
N THR A 66 7.90 -5.42 6.00
CA THR A 66 7.47 -4.02 6.07
C THR A 66 6.52 -3.63 4.95
N GLU A 67 6.68 -4.14 3.72
CA GLU A 67 5.85 -3.71 2.60
C GLU A 67 4.71 -4.69 2.26
N ILE A 68 4.94 -6.01 2.38
CA ILE A 68 3.92 -7.01 1.99
C ILE A 68 3.01 -7.38 3.16
N ILE A 69 3.53 -7.49 4.39
CA ILE A 69 2.71 -7.88 5.54
C ILE A 69 1.98 -6.67 6.15
N LEU A 70 2.66 -5.53 6.26
CA LEU A 70 2.10 -4.28 6.79
C LEU A 70 2.26 -3.17 5.75
N PRO A 71 1.52 -3.21 4.62
CA PRO A 71 1.60 -2.15 3.62
C PRO A 71 1.47 -0.80 4.33
N CYS A 72 2.48 0.07 4.15
CA CYS A 72 2.55 1.36 4.83
C CYS A 72 1.23 2.10 4.61
N LYS A 73 0.34 2.03 5.59
CA LYS A 73 -0.88 2.82 5.59
C LYS A 73 -0.41 4.25 5.77
N ARG A 74 -0.60 5.10 4.77
CA ARG A 74 -0.36 6.52 4.96
C ARG A 74 -1.24 6.96 6.13
N SER A 75 -0.61 7.38 7.21
CA SER A 75 -1.33 7.91 8.35
C SER A 75 -1.91 9.24 7.95
N LEU A 76 -3.24 9.36 8.02
CA LEU A 76 -3.90 10.64 7.89
C LEU A 76 -3.40 11.56 9.00
N THR A 77 -3.12 12.82 8.68
CA THR A 77 -2.66 13.81 9.68
C THR A 77 -3.76 14.24 10.66
N TRP A 78 -5.01 13.89 10.34
CA TRP A 78 -6.21 14.16 11.12
C TRP A 78 -6.86 12.85 11.55
N ALA A 79 -7.44 12.84 12.75
CA ALA A 79 -8.10 11.67 13.30
C ALA A 79 -9.62 11.69 13.04
N HIS A 80 -10.21 12.88 12.95
CA HIS A 80 -11.65 13.07 12.89
C HIS A 80 -12.08 14.03 11.79
N THR A 81 -13.28 13.82 11.23
CA THR A 81 -13.80 14.63 10.12
C THR A 81 -13.98 16.10 10.51
N TYR A 82 -14.26 16.40 11.79
CA TYR A 82 -14.43 17.78 12.25
C TYR A 82 -13.12 18.56 12.36
N GLU A 83 -11.95 17.90 12.33
CA GLU A 83 -10.65 18.59 12.31
C GLU A 83 -10.32 19.13 10.91
N LEU A 84 -10.93 18.57 9.87
CA LEU A 84 -10.72 18.98 8.48
C LEU A 84 -11.15 20.43 8.23
N GLU A 85 -12.19 20.89 8.93
CA GLU A 85 -12.66 22.27 8.84
C GLU A 85 -11.58 23.26 9.30
N GLU A 86 -10.95 23.00 10.44
CA GLU A 86 -9.86 23.84 10.99
C GLU A 86 -8.65 23.91 10.04
N HIS A 87 -8.48 22.89 9.19
CA HIS A 87 -7.44 22.85 8.17
C HIS A 87 -7.84 23.55 6.86
N GLY A 88 -9.07 24.06 6.73
CA GLY A 88 -9.57 24.77 5.55
C GLY A 88 -9.96 23.83 4.40
N PHE A 89 -10.49 22.64 4.71
CA PHE A 89 -11.01 21.75 3.68
C PHE A 89 -12.33 22.24 3.10
N GLN A 90 -12.50 22.07 1.78
CA GLN A 90 -13.78 22.20 1.11
C GLN A 90 -14.44 20.82 0.97
N PHE A 91 -15.71 20.73 1.38
CA PHE A 91 -16.46 19.49 1.46
C PHE A 91 -17.39 19.30 0.26
N PHE A 92 -17.35 18.12 -0.33
CA PHE A 92 -18.25 17.71 -1.39
C PHE A 92 -19.25 16.71 -0.85
N PHE A 93 -20.53 16.95 -1.14
CA PHE A 93 -21.62 16.13 -0.62
C PHE A 93 -22.47 15.57 -1.76
N PRO A 94 -22.95 14.32 -1.66
CA PRO A 94 -23.86 13.75 -2.64
C PRO A 94 -25.19 14.49 -2.59
N ILE A 95 -25.66 14.85 -3.78
CA ILE A 95 -27.02 15.34 -4.00
C ILE A 95 -27.94 14.13 -4.21
N PRO A 96 -29.15 14.11 -3.61
CA PRO A 96 -30.08 12.99 -3.76
C PRO A 96 -30.38 12.67 -5.24
N PRO A 97 -30.02 11.47 -5.74
CA PRO A 97 -30.11 11.16 -7.17
C PRO A 97 -31.54 10.84 -7.65
N HIS A 98 -32.48 10.68 -6.71
CA HIS A 98 -33.84 10.24 -7.00
C HIS A 98 -34.79 11.40 -7.35
N GLU A 99 -34.40 12.64 -7.07
CA GLU A 99 -35.21 13.82 -7.37
C GLU A 99 -34.75 14.47 -8.68
N LYS A 100 -35.66 14.49 -9.68
CA LYS A 100 -35.37 15.08 -11.00
C LYS A 100 -35.01 16.57 -10.93
N ILE A 101 -35.59 17.29 -9.97
CA ILE A 101 -35.34 18.72 -9.77
C ILE A 101 -33.85 18.98 -9.49
N PHE A 102 -33.25 18.18 -8.61
CA PHE A 102 -31.82 18.32 -8.29
C PHE A 102 -30.92 17.95 -9.47
N LEU A 103 -31.34 16.99 -10.29
CA LEU A 103 -30.63 16.65 -11.51
C LEU A 103 -30.61 17.82 -12.50
N GLU A 104 -31.74 18.50 -12.69
CA GLU A 104 -31.86 19.65 -13.59
C GLU A 104 -31.07 20.86 -13.07
N ILE A 105 -31.16 21.16 -11.76
CA ILE A 105 -30.37 22.21 -11.10
C ILE A 105 -28.88 21.97 -11.30
N TYR A 106 -28.40 20.74 -11.08
CA TYR A 106 -27.00 20.42 -11.26
C TYR A 106 -26.57 20.49 -12.74
N ALA A 107 -27.40 19.95 -13.65
CA ALA A 107 -27.13 19.98 -15.10
C ALA A 107 -27.04 21.41 -15.66
N ASN A 108 -27.83 22.34 -15.11
CA ASN A 108 -27.82 23.75 -15.49
C ASN A 108 -26.64 24.52 -14.88
N GLY A 109 -25.79 23.87 -14.07
CA GLY A 109 -24.66 24.52 -13.39
C GLY A 109 -25.08 25.46 -12.26
N THR A 110 -26.36 25.44 -11.86
CA THR A 110 -26.85 26.27 -10.75
C THR A 110 -26.36 25.71 -9.42
N PRO A 111 -25.69 26.52 -8.57
CA PRO A 111 -25.16 26.06 -7.30
C PRO A 111 -26.30 25.76 -6.32
N PHE A 112 -26.13 24.72 -5.50
CA PHE A 112 -27.11 24.38 -4.46
C PHE A 112 -27.03 25.41 -3.34
N GLU A 113 -28.14 26.12 -3.09
CA GLU A 113 -28.12 27.23 -2.12
C GLU A 113 -28.15 26.76 -0.66
N TYR A 114 -28.76 25.60 -0.39
CA TYR A 114 -29.05 25.18 0.98
C TYR A 114 -28.66 23.70 1.26
N ILE A 115 -27.94 23.49 2.36
CA ILE A 115 -27.60 22.24 3.05
C ILE A 115 -28.84 21.41 3.34
N ARG A 116 -29.99 22.03 3.61
CA ARG A 116 -31.26 21.29 3.82
C ARG A 116 -31.61 20.35 2.66
N ASN A 117 -31.08 20.60 1.46
CA ASN A 117 -31.29 19.75 0.28
C ASN A 117 -30.36 18.52 0.25
N LEU A 118 -29.39 18.43 1.17
CA LEU A 118 -28.49 17.28 1.31
C LEU A 118 -29.19 16.16 2.10
N GLU A 119 -28.85 14.91 1.76
CA GLU A 119 -29.48 13.71 2.33
C GLU A 119 -29.32 13.62 3.87
N PHE A 120 -28.16 14.01 4.39
CA PHE A 120 -27.84 13.98 5.83
C PHE A 120 -28.13 15.32 6.54
N SER A 121 -28.89 16.24 5.92
CA SER A 121 -29.21 17.55 6.49
C SER A 121 -29.86 17.49 7.87
N ARG A 122 -30.74 16.50 8.10
CA ARG A 122 -31.36 16.23 9.41
C ARG A 122 -30.33 15.84 10.47
N ALA A 123 -29.35 15.02 10.10
CA ALA A 123 -28.27 14.63 11.02
C ALA A 123 -27.38 15.83 11.37
N LEU A 124 -27.09 16.71 10.39
CA LEU A 124 -26.39 17.97 10.65
C LEU A 124 -27.18 18.91 11.55
N ALA A 125 -28.50 19.04 11.34
CA ALA A 125 -29.35 19.84 12.21
C ALA A 125 -29.33 19.32 13.65
N ALA A 126 -29.46 18.00 13.84
CA ALA A 126 -29.38 17.37 15.16
C ALA A 126 -27.99 17.56 15.79
N ALA A 127 -26.90 17.44 15.02
CA ALA A 127 -25.54 17.66 15.50
C ALA A 127 -25.34 19.13 15.94
N ARG A 128 -25.86 20.09 15.17
CA ARG A 128 -25.84 21.52 15.50
C ARG A 128 -26.54 21.83 16.82
N GLU A 129 -27.66 21.17 17.09
CA GLU A 129 -28.46 21.35 18.31
C GLU A 129 -27.92 20.60 19.53
N TYR A 130 -26.83 19.85 19.41
CA TYR A 130 -26.28 19.06 20.51
C TYR A 130 -25.87 19.93 21.72
N VAL A 131 -26.35 19.58 22.92
CA VAL A 131 -26.10 20.32 24.19
C VAL A 131 -25.23 19.52 25.18
N GLY A 132 -24.83 18.30 24.84
CA GLY A 132 -24.05 17.45 25.76
C GLY A 132 -22.57 17.83 25.87
N LYS A 133 -21.84 17.09 26.71
CA LYS A 133 -20.41 17.33 27.02
C LYS A 133 -19.43 16.40 26.28
N SER A 134 -19.91 15.50 25.42
CA SER A 134 -19.02 14.57 24.70
C SER A 134 -18.14 15.33 23.72
N PHE A 135 -16.82 15.22 23.87
CA PHE A 135 -15.84 15.90 23.03
C PHE A 135 -16.05 15.61 21.53
N ARG A 136 -16.28 14.33 21.17
CA ARG A 136 -16.54 13.90 19.79
C ARG A 136 -17.79 14.56 19.20
N LEU A 137 -18.90 14.56 19.95
CA LEU A 137 -20.16 15.15 19.50
C LEU A 137 -20.11 16.68 19.46
N LEU A 138 -19.32 17.31 20.33
CA LEU A 138 -19.00 18.73 20.24
C LEU A 138 -18.18 19.06 18.97
N GLY A 139 -17.28 18.16 18.55
CA GLY A 139 -16.61 18.25 17.25
C GLY A 139 -17.62 18.25 16.09
N HIS A 140 -18.55 17.30 16.06
CA HIS A 140 -19.60 17.27 15.03
C HIS A 140 -20.52 18.50 15.07
N LYS A 141 -20.81 19.02 16.27
CA LYS A 141 -21.55 20.27 16.43
C LYS A 141 -20.82 21.44 15.79
N ARG A 142 -19.52 21.62 16.09
CA ARG A 142 -18.70 22.69 15.50
C ARG A 142 -18.70 22.61 13.98
N PHE A 143 -18.45 21.41 13.45
CA PHE A 143 -18.50 21.15 12.02
C PHE A 143 -19.86 21.49 11.40
N ALA A 144 -20.97 21.05 12.01
CA ALA A 144 -22.31 21.36 11.53
C ALA A 144 -22.59 22.86 11.57
N VAL A 145 -22.21 23.56 12.65
CA VAL A 145 -22.35 25.02 12.76
C VAL A 145 -21.58 25.73 11.65
N ALA A 146 -20.34 25.30 11.37
CA ALA A 146 -19.52 25.88 10.31
C ALA A 146 -20.15 25.71 8.93
N LEU A 147 -20.68 24.52 8.63
CA LEU A 147 -21.41 24.27 7.39
C LEU A 147 -22.61 25.22 7.24
N TYR A 148 -23.47 25.31 8.26
CA TYR A 148 -24.64 26.21 8.24
C TYR A 148 -24.25 27.70 8.17
N ALA A 149 -23.16 28.10 8.82
CA ALA A 149 -22.67 29.48 8.79
C ALA A 149 -22.16 29.90 7.40
N SER A 150 -21.73 28.93 6.59
CA SER A 150 -21.27 29.15 5.21
C SER A 150 -22.40 29.18 4.17
N GLU A 151 -23.66 29.07 4.60
CA GLU A 151 -24.82 29.23 3.72
C GLU A 151 -25.18 30.71 3.50
N GLY A 152 -25.74 31.01 2.33
CA GLY A 152 -26.22 32.35 1.97
C GLY A 152 -25.11 33.33 1.58
N ASP A 153 -25.49 34.61 1.43
CA ASP A 153 -24.61 35.72 1.07
C ASP A 153 -24.06 36.41 2.33
N THR A 154 -23.40 35.63 3.19
CA THR A 154 -22.84 36.13 4.45
C THR A 154 -21.45 36.74 4.27
N GLY A 155 -20.92 36.79 3.04
CA GLY A 155 -19.53 37.14 2.73
C GLY A 155 -18.50 36.09 3.14
N ILE A 156 -18.93 35.01 3.81
CA ILE A 156 -18.07 33.87 4.17
C ILE A 156 -18.02 32.93 2.96
N PRO A 157 -16.82 32.52 2.50
CA PRO A 157 -16.73 31.59 1.39
C PRO A 157 -17.38 30.26 1.76
N ARG A 158 -18.20 29.74 0.85
CA ARG A 158 -18.90 28.48 1.07
C ARG A 158 -17.90 27.33 1.17
N ILE A 159 -17.87 26.65 2.33
CA ILE A 159 -16.94 25.54 2.58
C ILE A 159 -17.45 24.20 2.04
N TRP A 160 -18.60 24.18 1.36
CA TRP A 160 -19.17 22.95 0.80
C TRP A 160 -19.76 23.13 -0.60
N LYS A 161 -19.86 22.03 -1.35
CA LYS A 161 -20.49 21.98 -2.67
C LYS A 161 -21.22 20.64 -2.84
N GLY A 162 -22.40 20.67 -3.47
CA GLY A 162 -23.09 19.45 -3.86
C GLY A 162 -22.48 18.84 -5.13
N LEU A 163 -22.36 17.52 -5.18
CA LEU A 163 -21.97 16.74 -6.35
C LEU A 163 -23.04 15.70 -6.67
N HIS A 164 -23.34 15.52 -7.95
CA HIS A 164 -24.34 14.55 -8.40
C HIS A 164 -23.66 13.34 -9.06
N TYR A 165 -24.07 12.12 -8.68
CA TYR A 165 -23.42 10.87 -9.14
C TYR A 165 -23.34 10.67 -10.65
N LYS A 166 -24.25 11.31 -11.39
CA LYS A 166 -24.32 11.23 -12.86
C LYS A 166 -23.12 11.85 -13.57
N TRP A 167 -22.36 12.74 -12.94
CA TRP A 167 -21.17 13.39 -13.51
C TRP A 167 -19.90 12.93 -12.79
N PRO A 168 -19.38 11.73 -13.11
CA PRO A 168 -18.17 11.20 -12.48
C PRO A 168 -16.91 12.04 -12.76
N ALA A 169 -16.88 12.80 -13.86
CA ALA A 169 -15.77 13.70 -14.16
C ALA A 169 -15.62 14.79 -13.10
N ASP A 170 -16.73 15.31 -12.56
CA ASP A 170 -16.73 16.41 -11.61
C ASP A 170 -16.15 16.00 -10.26
N ILE A 171 -16.45 14.78 -9.78
CA ILE A 171 -15.84 14.31 -8.52
C ILE A 171 -14.33 14.16 -8.70
N TYR A 172 -13.89 13.57 -9.81
CA TYR A 172 -12.47 13.38 -10.05
C TYR A 172 -11.74 14.72 -10.18
N SER A 173 -12.20 15.62 -11.04
CA SER A 173 -11.53 16.91 -11.30
C SER A 173 -11.47 17.80 -10.06
N ASN A 174 -12.49 17.76 -9.21
CA ASN A 174 -12.50 18.54 -7.97
C ASN A 174 -11.55 17.93 -6.92
N LEU A 175 -11.54 16.60 -6.77
CA LEU A 175 -10.73 15.92 -5.75
C LEU A 175 -9.27 15.73 -6.15
N SER A 176 -8.94 15.63 -7.44
CA SER A 176 -7.57 15.41 -7.92
C SER A 176 -6.72 16.68 -7.91
N SER A 177 -7.34 17.86 -7.74
CA SER A 177 -6.61 19.12 -7.62
C SER A 177 -5.83 19.19 -6.30
N CYS A 178 -4.67 19.86 -6.30
CA CYS A 178 -3.75 19.94 -5.14
C CYS A 178 -4.30 20.72 -3.92
N GLY A 179 -5.61 21.00 -3.87
CA GLY A 179 -6.23 21.67 -2.73
C GLY A 179 -6.69 20.71 -1.64
N LYS A 180 -7.23 21.29 -0.58
CA LYS A 180 -7.77 20.56 0.57
C LYS A 180 -9.24 20.25 0.31
N PHE A 181 -9.49 19.09 -0.28
CA PHE A 181 -10.82 18.66 -0.67
C PHE A 181 -11.19 17.36 0.02
N ALA A 182 -12.45 17.25 0.46
CA ALA A 182 -12.97 16.04 1.07
C ALA A 182 -14.33 15.70 0.47
N TYR A 183 -14.53 14.46 0.04
CA TYR A 183 -15.85 13.95 -0.34
C TYR A 183 -16.46 13.19 0.84
N VAL A 184 -17.68 13.55 1.22
CA VAL A 184 -18.38 13.00 2.39
C VAL A 184 -19.68 12.37 1.93
N ASP A 185 -19.83 11.08 2.20
CA ASP A 185 -20.95 10.24 1.78
C ASP A 185 -21.08 9.06 2.75
N ALA A 186 -22.12 8.23 2.58
CA ALA A 186 -22.30 7.00 3.33
C ALA A 186 -21.07 6.08 3.21
N ARG A 187 -20.74 5.40 4.30
CA ARG A 187 -19.56 4.52 4.40
C ARG A 187 -19.54 3.45 3.29
N GLU A 188 -20.70 2.89 2.99
CA GLU A 188 -20.90 1.86 1.97
C GLU A 188 -20.64 2.40 0.57
N ASN A 189 -21.01 3.66 0.32
CA ASN A 189 -20.77 4.33 -0.96
C ASN A 189 -19.28 4.66 -1.11
N ILE A 190 -18.63 5.23 -0.08
CA ILE A 190 -17.19 5.51 -0.09
C ILE A 190 -16.37 4.26 -0.40
N LYS A 191 -16.69 3.11 0.23
CA LYS A 191 -16.02 1.83 -0.05
C LYS A 191 -16.14 1.40 -1.52
N ARG A 192 -17.25 1.73 -2.19
CA ARG A 192 -17.49 1.41 -3.61
C ARG A 192 -16.87 2.43 -4.57
N ILE A 193 -16.73 3.68 -4.13
CA ILE A 193 -16.21 4.79 -4.94
C ILE A 193 -14.68 4.82 -4.94
N ILE A 194 -14.02 4.46 -3.84
CA ILE A 194 -12.54 4.51 -3.74
C ILE A 194 -11.84 3.71 -4.84
N PRO A 195 -12.19 2.43 -5.12
CA PRO A 195 -11.54 1.68 -6.19
C PRO A 195 -11.69 2.34 -7.56
N PHE A 196 -12.81 3.03 -7.79
CA PHE A 196 -13.07 3.78 -9.01
C PHE A 196 -12.23 5.06 -9.10
N LEU A 197 -12.15 5.83 -8.02
CA LEU A 197 -11.32 7.05 -8.00
C LEU A 197 -9.82 6.72 -8.12
N ASN A 198 -9.37 5.60 -7.56
CA ASN A 198 -7.99 5.15 -7.62
C ASN A 198 -7.61 4.47 -8.94
N ASP A 199 -8.57 4.21 -9.82
CA ASP A 199 -8.32 3.73 -11.19
C ASP A 199 -8.08 4.94 -12.12
N ASN A 200 -7.05 5.72 -11.81
CA ASN A 200 -6.70 6.94 -12.54
C ASN A 200 -5.27 6.90 -13.10
N THR A 201 -5.05 7.64 -14.18
CA THR A 201 -3.75 7.74 -14.86
C THR A 201 -2.77 8.65 -14.13
N ASP A 202 -3.27 9.56 -13.29
CA ASP A 202 -2.46 10.61 -12.65
C ASP A 202 -1.71 10.07 -11.42
N GLY A 203 -1.99 8.84 -11.00
CA GLY A 203 -1.41 8.22 -9.81
C GLY A 203 -1.89 8.84 -8.50
N THR A 204 -2.97 9.63 -8.53
CA THR A 204 -3.55 10.25 -7.33
C THR A 204 -4.22 9.19 -6.48
N VAL A 205 -3.98 9.24 -5.17
CA VAL A 205 -4.45 8.22 -4.22
C VAL A 205 -5.49 8.81 -3.31
N PHE A 206 -6.72 8.38 -3.48
CA PHE A 206 -7.84 8.69 -2.63
C PHE A 206 -7.95 7.65 -1.52
N MET A 207 -8.17 8.14 -0.30
CA MET A 207 -8.24 7.33 0.91
C MET A 207 -9.56 7.57 1.64
N ALA A 208 -10.09 6.52 2.25
CA ALA A 208 -11.22 6.65 3.17
C ALA A 208 -10.75 7.40 4.43
N GLY A 209 -11.62 8.26 4.97
CA GLY A 209 -11.42 8.82 6.30
C GLY A 209 -11.45 7.75 7.41
N SER A 210 -10.85 8.08 8.55
CA SER A 210 -10.78 7.24 9.75
C SER A 210 -12.07 7.20 10.56
N ASP A 211 -12.96 8.18 10.39
CA ASP A 211 -14.13 8.37 11.24
C ASP A 211 -15.29 7.46 10.78
N GLU A 212 -15.44 6.30 11.41
CA GLU A 212 -16.44 5.30 10.99
C GLU A 212 -17.89 5.68 11.31
N ASP A 213 -18.10 6.59 12.28
CA ASP A 213 -19.44 6.94 12.80
C ASP A 213 -19.84 8.39 12.55
N PHE A 214 -19.19 9.06 11.60
CA PHE A 214 -19.47 10.46 11.32
C PHE A 214 -20.95 10.67 10.96
N LEU A 215 -21.66 11.44 11.78
CA LEU A 215 -23.11 11.69 11.66
C LEU A 215 -23.98 10.43 11.62
N LEU A 216 -23.51 9.29 12.16
CA LEU A 216 -24.37 8.13 12.40
C LEU A 216 -25.40 8.48 13.48
N MET A 217 -26.51 9.10 13.06
CA MET A 217 -27.73 9.01 13.83
C MET A 217 -28.18 7.56 13.76
N ARG A 218 -27.89 6.79 14.82
CA ARG A 218 -28.68 5.60 15.09
C ARG A 218 -30.10 6.08 15.31
N TYR A 219 -30.91 6.04 14.26
CA TYR A 219 -32.37 6.06 14.39
C TYR A 219 -32.75 4.77 15.11
N SER A 220 -32.48 4.68 16.42
CA SER A 220 -33.36 3.88 17.24
C SER A 220 -34.72 4.50 17.05
N ILE A 221 -35.71 3.69 16.67
CA ILE A 221 -37.09 4.16 16.62
C ILE A 221 -37.40 4.56 18.06
N GLN A 222 -37.25 5.83 18.39
CA GLN A 222 -37.63 6.38 19.68
C GLN A 222 -39.14 6.49 19.67
N LEU A 223 -39.79 5.34 19.85
CA LEU A 223 -41.19 5.26 20.17
C LEU A 223 -41.32 5.99 21.52
N ARG A 224 -41.75 7.26 21.48
CA ARG A 224 -42.09 8.01 22.69
C ARG A 224 -42.94 7.07 23.55
N GLN A 225 -42.42 6.66 24.70
CA GLN A 225 -43.14 5.85 25.67
C GLN A 225 -44.34 6.66 26.16
N ARG A 226 -45.45 6.60 25.43
CA ARG A 226 -46.74 7.13 25.89
C ARG A 226 -47.71 5.95 25.95
N SER A 227 -48.01 5.60 27.21
CA SER A 227 -49.08 4.73 27.72
C SER A 227 -49.18 3.30 27.18
N LYS A 228 -49.14 2.33 28.11
CA LYS A 228 -49.61 0.93 28.03
C LYS A 228 -49.65 0.27 26.63
N SER A 229 -48.67 -0.61 26.37
CA SER A 229 -48.66 -1.64 25.32
C SER A 229 -49.14 -1.19 23.93
N ASN A 230 -48.35 -0.37 23.23
CA ASN A 230 -48.64 -0.09 21.83
C ASN A 230 -48.28 -1.33 20.98
N PHE A 231 -49.29 -2.09 20.55
CA PHE A 231 -49.12 -3.35 19.81
C PHE A 231 -48.23 -3.19 18.57
N VAL A 232 -48.34 -2.06 17.87
CA VAL A 232 -47.55 -1.75 16.66
C VAL A 232 -46.06 -1.66 16.99
N ALA A 233 -45.71 -1.01 18.10
CA ALA A 233 -44.33 -0.91 18.57
C ALA A 233 -43.71 -2.29 18.82
N ASN A 234 -44.45 -3.17 19.50
CA ASN A 234 -43.98 -4.53 19.80
C ASN A 234 -43.79 -5.36 18.52
N LYS A 235 -44.68 -5.21 17.53
CA LYS A 235 -44.54 -5.89 16.23
C LYS A 235 -43.36 -5.36 15.41
N VAL A 236 -43.17 -4.05 15.33
CA VAL A 236 -42.01 -3.46 14.63
C VAL A 236 -40.70 -3.88 15.31
N ASN A 237 -40.65 -3.84 16.64
CA ASN A 237 -39.49 -4.30 17.39
C ASN A 237 -39.21 -5.79 17.14
N SER A 238 -40.26 -6.63 17.11
CA SER A 238 -40.12 -8.05 16.75
C SER A 238 -39.58 -8.26 15.34
N LEU A 239 -40.00 -7.45 14.34
CA LEU A 239 -39.46 -7.50 12.98
C LEU A 239 -37.99 -7.03 12.89
N GLN A 240 -37.59 -6.07 13.72
CA GLN A 240 -36.21 -5.61 13.80
C GLN A 240 -35.32 -6.65 14.49
N VAL A 241 -35.75 -7.17 15.64
CA VAL A 241 -34.99 -8.17 16.43
C VAL A 241 -34.90 -9.52 15.73
N SER A 242 -35.92 -9.92 14.96
CA SER A 242 -35.88 -11.16 14.16
C SER A 242 -34.94 -11.09 12.95
N GLY A 243 -34.40 -9.91 12.62
CA GLY A 243 -33.56 -9.71 11.44
C GLY A 243 -34.33 -9.68 10.11
N ILE A 244 -35.66 -9.85 10.12
CA ILE A 244 -36.50 -9.78 8.91
C ILE A 244 -36.37 -8.41 8.25
N TYR A 245 -36.42 -7.33 9.04
CA TYR A 245 -36.24 -5.98 8.51
C TYR A 245 -34.90 -5.82 7.77
N LYS A 246 -33.81 -6.29 8.38
CA LYS A 246 -32.47 -6.27 7.78
C LYS A 246 -32.41 -7.10 6.50
N TRP A 247 -33.04 -8.27 6.46
CA TRP A 247 -33.13 -9.08 5.26
C TRP A 247 -33.85 -8.34 4.12
N TRP A 248 -34.97 -7.66 4.41
CA TRP A 248 -35.68 -6.86 3.42
C TRP A 248 -34.83 -5.69 2.92
N GLU A 249 -34.14 -5.00 3.82
CA GLU A 249 -33.22 -3.91 3.49
C GLU A 249 -32.08 -4.39 2.57
N ASP A 250 -31.42 -5.49 2.93
CA ASP A 250 -30.37 -6.12 2.12
C ASP A 250 -30.89 -6.57 0.75
N TRP A 251 -32.09 -7.17 0.71
CA TRP A 251 -32.74 -7.59 -0.53
C TRP A 251 -33.09 -6.40 -1.43
N PHE A 252 -33.63 -5.31 -0.85
CA PHE A 252 -33.95 -4.10 -1.60
C PHE A 252 -32.69 -3.41 -2.14
N ALA A 253 -31.63 -3.35 -1.33
CA ALA A 253 -30.33 -2.83 -1.74
C ALA A 253 -29.71 -3.66 -2.88
N LYS A 254 -29.98 -4.97 -2.93
CA LYS A 254 -29.56 -5.84 -4.04
C LYS A 254 -30.37 -5.61 -5.31
N LEU A 255 -31.69 -5.44 -5.20
CA LEU A 255 -32.56 -5.21 -6.36
C LEU A 255 -32.45 -3.80 -6.95
N ARG A 256 -32.19 -2.81 -6.11
CA ARG A 256 -32.04 -1.40 -6.49
C ARG A 256 -30.77 -0.85 -5.87
N PRO A 257 -29.59 -1.26 -6.37
CA PRO A 257 -28.35 -0.71 -5.88
C PRO A 257 -28.33 0.81 -6.13
N ASN A 258 -27.84 1.56 -5.15
CA ASN A 258 -27.60 2.99 -5.33
C ASN A 258 -26.72 3.20 -6.57
N LYS A 259 -27.20 4.01 -7.51
CA LYS A 259 -26.47 4.36 -8.73
C LYS A 259 -25.39 5.37 -8.36
N LEU A 260 -24.18 4.87 -8.08
CA LEU A 260 -22.99 5.67 -7.77
C LEU A 260 -22.26 6.10 -9.05
N PHE A 261 -21.17 6.84 -8.90
CA PHE A 261 -20.31 7.29 -10.01
C PHE A 261 -19.89 6.14 -10.95
N THR A 262 -19.60 4.96 -10.39
CA THR A 262 -19.23 3.75 -11.15
C THR A 262 -20.27 3.32 -12.17
N TYR A 263 -21.55 3.39 -11.78
CA TYR A 263 -22.67 3.04 -12.65
C TYR A 263 -22.75 3.99 -13.85
N TYR A 264 -22.62 5.30 -13.60
CA TYR A 264 -22.72 6.31 -14.66
C TYR A 264 -21.47 6.40 -15.54
N ALA A 265 -20.31 6.01 -15.01
CA ALA A 265 -19.06 5.91 -15.77
C ALA A 265 -18.97 4.62 -16.62
N ASN A 266 -19.96 3.71 -16.55
CA ASN A 266 -19.88 2.35 -17.09
C ASN A 266 -18.60 1.60 -16.65
N TRP A 267 -18.16 1.85 -15.41
CA TRP A 267 -16.94 1.28 -14.88
C TRP A 267 -17.18 -0.16 -14.42
N THR A 268 -16.48 -1.11 -15.04
CA THR A 268 -16.68 -2.54 -14.76
C THR A 268 -15.72 -3.08 -13.71
N ARG A 269 -14.42 -2.74 -13.81
CA ARG A 269 -13.34 -3.23 -12.94
C ARG A 269 -12.16 -2.27 -12.99
N PRO A 270 -11.34 -2.20 -11.91
CA PRO A 270 -10.10 -1.44 -11.94
C PRO A 270 -9.18 -1.99 -13.02
N THR A 271 -8.77 -1.15 -13.96
CA THR A 271 -7.83 -1.52 -15.03
C THR A 271 -6.38 -1.41 -14.55
N VAL A 272 -6.11 -0.41 -13.72
CA VAL A 272 -4.83 -0.23 -13.08
C VAL A 272 -4.80 -1.09 -11.81
N SER A 273 -3.91 -2.08 -11.77
CA SER A 273 -3.63 -2.82 -10.54
C SER A 273 -3.20 -1.82 -9.48
N ALA A 274 -4.10 -1.60 -8.51
CA ALA A 274 -4.12 -0.52 -7.53
C ALA A 274 -2.72 -0.21 -6.98
N LEU A 275 -2.04 0.75 -7.60
CA LEU A 275 -1.12 1.73 -7.04
C LEU A 275 0.10 1.26 -6.21
N GLU A 276 0.15 0.02 -5.74
CA GLU A 276 1.29 -0.64 -5.09
C GLU A 276 2.42 -0.88 -6.09
N LYS A 277 2.15 -0.92 -7.40
CA LYS A 277 3.19 -1.28 -8.37
C LYS A 277 4.25 -0.20 -8.59
N LEU A 278 3.91 1.10 -8.44
CA LEU A 278 4.84 2.20 -8.75
C LEU A 278 5.83 2.46 -7.61
N ASP A 279 5.36 2.50 -6.37
CA ASP A 279 6.24 2.69 -5.22
C ASP A 279 7.07 1.43 -4.96
N PHE A 280 6.45 0.24 -5.06
CA PHE A 280 7.15 -1.04 -4.92
C PHE A 280 8.18 -1.24 -6.04
N SER A 281 7.83 -0.98 -7.31
CA SER A 281 8.79 -1.22 -8.41
C SER A 281 9.97 -0.26 -8.35
N SER A 282 9.79 0.99 -7.95
CA SER A 282 10.90 1.95 -7.88
C SER A 282 11.85 1.62 -6.73
N LYS A 283 11.33 1.30 -5.55
CA LYS A 283 12.12 0.85 -4.39
C LYS A 283 12.77 -0.51 -4.64
N PHE A 284 12.05 -1.45 -5.23
CA PHE A 284 12.61 -2.74 -5.61
C PHE A 284 13.72 -2.60 -6.65
N ALA A 285 13.56 -1.71 -7.64
CA ALA A 285 14.59 -1.43 -8.63
C ALA A 285 15.84 -0.77 -8.02
N THR A 286 15.68 0.17 -7.08
CA THR A 286 16.83 0.78 -6.39
C THR A 286 17.54 -0.25 -5.52
N THR A 287 16.81 -1.11 -4.80
CA THR A 287 17.38 -2.24 -4.06
C THR A 287 18.14 -3.20 -4.97
N LEU A 288 17.53 -3.65 -6.07
CA LEU A 288 18.18 -4.54 -7.04
C LEU A 288 19.44 -3.90 -7.64
N ARG A 289 19.43 -2.58 -7.84
CA ARG A 289 20.60 -1.84 -8.33
C ARG A 289 21.74 -1.82 -7.31
N VAL A 290 21.43 -1.53 -6.03
CA VAL A 290 22.42 -1.58 -4.94
C VAL A 290 22.99 -3.00 -4.79
N TRP A 291 22.12 -4.01 -4.85
CA TRP A 291 22.51 -5.42 -4.84
C TRP A 291 23.43 -5.78 -6.01
N GLY A 292 23.04 -5.42 -7.24
CA GLY A 292 23.83 -5.67 -8.43
C GLY A 292 25.22 -5.04 -8.38
N ILE A 293 25.33 -3.83 -7.81
CA ILE A 293 26.63 -3.17 -7.58
C ILE A 293 27.46 -3.95 -6.56
N CYS A 294 26.87 -4.39 -5.44
CA CYS A 294 27.56 -5.17 -4.42
C CYS A 294 28.08 -6.51 -4.98
N CYS A 295 27.24 -7.23 -5.73
CA CYS A 295 27.64 -8.46 -6.42
C CYS A 295 28.74 -8.19 -7.46
N GLY A 296 28.63 -7.11 -8.22
CA GLY A 296 29.65 -6.69 -9.19
C GLY A 296 31.03 -6.46 -8.53
N ILE A 297 31.06 -5.78 -7.38
CA ILE A 297 32.29 -5.56 -6.60
C ILE A 297 32.86 -6.89 -6.09
N CYS A 298 32.01 -7.79 -5.58
CA CYS A 298 32.45 -9.10 -5.09
C CYS A 298 33.05 -9.96 -6.22
N VAL A 299 32.41 -9.99 -7.39
CA VAL A 299 32.91 -10.73 -8.55
C VAL A 299 34.23 -10.11 -9.04
N ALA A 300 34.31 -8.79 -9.16
CA ALA A 300 35.54 -8.10 -9.56
C ALA A 300 36.70 -8.41 -8.60
N GLY A 301 36.48 -8.28 -7.29
CA GLY A 301 37.47 -8.65 -6.27
C GLY A 301 37.91 -10.10 -6.37
N GLY A 302 36.96 -11.03 -6.53
CA GLY A 302 37.23 -12.45 -6.73
C GLY A 302 38.05 -12.74 -7.98
N THR A 303 37.73 -12.11 -9.11
CA THR A 303 38.52 -12.28 -10.35
C THR A 303 39.94 -11.76 -10.22
N VAL A 304 40.15 -10.62 -9.56
CA VAL A 304 41.49 -10.07 -9.32
C VAL A 304 42.32 -11.01 -8.44
N GLU A 305 41.73 -11.55 -7.37
CA GLU A 305 42.43 -12.51 -6.51
C GLU A 305 42.77 -13.82 -7.24
N ILE A 306 41.86 -14.34 -8.08
CA ILE A 306 42.11 -15.53 -8.90
C ILE A 306 43.24 -15.25 -9.90
N LEU A 307 43.24 -14.09 -10.57
CA LEU A 307 44.29 -13.71 -11.50
C LEU A 307 45.65 -13.54 -10.81
N LEU A 308 45.69 -12.87 -9.65
CA LEU A 308 46.90 -12.77 -8.83
C LEU A 308 47.39 -14.15 -8.36
N HIS A 309 46.48 -15.06 -8.02
CA HIS A 309 46.82 -16.43 -7.64
C HIS A 309 47.41 -17.22 -8.82
N LEU A 310 46.77 -17.16 -10.00
CA LEU A 310 47.28 -17.79 -11.21
C LEU A 310 48.66 -17.23 -11.59
N TYR A 311 48.83 -15.91 -11.51
CA TYR A 311 50.09 -15.23 -11.79
C TYR A 311 51.20 -15.67 -10.83
N THR A 312 50.96 -15.66 -9.52
CA THR A 312 51.94 -16.11 -8.52
C THR A 312 52.29 -17.59 -8.66
N THR A 313 51.30 -18.43 -8.99
CA THR A 313 51.53 -19.87 -9.23
C THR A 313 52.35 -20.10 -10.50
N TYR A 314 52.07 -19.33 -11.55
CA TYR A 314 52.83 -19.35 -12.80
C TYR A 314 54.29 -18.92 -12.56
N LEU A 315 54.50 -17.80 -11.86
CA LEU A 315 55.82 -17.27 -11.55
C LEU A 315 56.66 -18.23 -10.71
N ASN A 316 56.05 -18.97 -9.77
CA ASN A 316 56.75 -19.98 -8.97
C ASN A 316 57.03 -21.28 -9.76
N ARG A 317 56.33 -21.55 -10.86
CA ARG A 317 56.51 -22.77 -11.67
C ARG A 317 57.73 -22.68 -12.61
N GLU A 318 57.98 -21.52 -13.19
CA GLU A 318 59.12 -21.24 -14.08
C GLU A 318 60.50 -21.54 -13.44
N PRO A 319 60.87 -21.00 -12.26
CA PRO A 319 62.18 -21.25 -11.66
C PRO A 319 62.35 -22.72 -11.27
N MET A 320 61.27 -23.41 -10.88
CA MET A 320 61.31 -24.84 -10.59
C MET A 320 61.57 -25.71 -11.82
N LYS A 321 61.13 -25.31 -13.03
CA LYS A 321 61.50 -26.03 -14.27
C LYS A 321 62.99 -25.89 -14.56
N ILE A 322 63.56 -24.69 -14.37
CA ILE A 322 64.99 -24.43 -14.57
C ILE A 322 65.82 -25.22 -13.55
N VAL A 323 65.48 -25.16 -12.26
CA VAL A 323 66.17 -25.93 -11.20
C VAL A 323 66.09 -27.43 -11.47
N ARG A 324 64.91 -27.96 -11.86
CA ARG A 324 64.80 -29.39 -12.21
C ARG A 324 65.65 -29.77 -13.42
N LYS A 325 65.81 -28.88 -14.41
CA LYS A 325 66.65 -29.12 -15.59
C LYS A 325 68.13 -29.15 -15.20
N VAL A 326 68.57 -28.19 -14.37
CA VAL A 326 69.93 -28.12 -13.84
C VAL A 326 70.26 -29.34 -12.98
N VAL A 327 69.38 -29.71 -12.04
CA VAL A 327 69.58 -30.90 -11.19
C VAL A 327 69.66 -32.18 -12.04
N ARG A 328 68.84 -32.31 -13.09
CA ARG A 328 68.90 -33.47 -13.99
C ARG A 328 70.22 -33.54 -14.76
N SER A 329 70.71 -32.40 -15.27
CA SER A 329 72.01 -32.33 -15.96
C SER A 329 73.18 -32.66 -15.03
N VAL A 330 73.15 -32.21 -13.77
CA VAL A 330 74.19 -32.52 -12.77
C VAL A 330 74.18 -34.00 -12.42
N VAL A 331 73.01 -34.60 -12.18
CA VAL A 331 72.89 -36.03 -11.85
C VAL A 331 73.29 -36.92 -13.02
N SER A 332 73.02 -36.52 -14.27
CA SER A 332 73.46 -37.29 -15.44
C SER A 332 74.96 -37.19 -15.74
N GLY A 333 75.65 -36.17 -15.23
CA GLY A 333 77.11 -36.06 -15.38
C GLY A 333 77.92 -36.79 -14.29
N LEU A 334 77.24 -37.28 -13.24
CA LEU A 334 77.84 -38.02 -12.12
C LEU A 334 77.68 -39.55 -12.25
N ARG A 335 77.05 -40.03 -13.32
CA ARG A 335 77.08 -41.44 -13.75
C ARG A 335 77.94 -41.54 -15.00
#